data_AF-A0A934JTI6-F1
#
_entry.id   AF-A0A934JTI6-F1
#
_cell.length_a   1.000
_cell.length_b   1.000
_cell.length_c   1.000
_cell.angle_alpha   90.00
_cell.angle_beta   90.00
_cell.angle_gamma   90.00
#
_symmetry.space_group_name_H-M   'P 1'
#
loop_
_entity.id
_entity.type
_entity.pdbx_description
1 polymer ?
#
loop_
_entity_poly.entity_id
_entity_poly.type
_entity_poly.pdbx_seq_one_letter_code
_entity_poly.pdbx_strand_id
1 'polypeptide(L)'
;MERFLERSAGRPIRGTTYKNQLEAPLTHLMLAEVHSKIQSATLMTRANADETDQLGALAAAGTPADPEYTLMFSSRVLVETAYAAKWCADAIELLQRNSGSTAIMESEPIQRAWRDARVITLHGALNLEALSADYGRLMAGMQPHSFAGITTLDRFAPASVSEVS
;
A
#
# COMPACT_ATOMS: atom_id res chain seq x y z
N MET A 1 14.76 -6.58 -3.38
CA MET A 1 15.85 -6.34 -2.41
C MET A 1 17.07 -7.18 -2.73
N GLU A 2 16.95 -8.51 -2.77
CA GLU A 2 18.07 -9.44 -3.02
C GLU A 2 18.90 -9.07 -4.26
N ARG A 3 18.24 -8.90 -5.41
CA ARG A 3 18.92 -8.48 -6.65
C ARG A 3 19.70 -7.16 -6.54
N PHE A 4 19.24 -6.22 -5.70
CA PHE A 4 19.97 -4.98 -5.46
C PHE A 4 21.27 -5.26 -4.69
N LEU A 5 21.17 -6.03 -3.60
CA LEU A 5 22.34 -6.42 -2.78
C LEU A 5 23.40 -7.14 -3.61
N GLU A 6 22.99 -8.11 -4.45
CA GLU A 6 23.88 -8.80 -5.39
C GLU A 6 24.64 -7.84 -6.30
N ARG A 7 23.94 -6.87 -6.90
CA ARG A 7 24.53 -5.92 -7.84
C ARG A 7 25.37 -4.83 -7.18
N SER A 8 25.09 -4.53 -5.91
CA SER A 8 25.83 -3.55 -5.13
C SER A 8 27.16 -4.09 -4.61
N ALA A 9 27.27 -5.41 -4.43
CA ALA A 9 28.50 -6.06 -3.98
C ALA A 9 29.66 -5.78 -4.96
N GLY A 10 30.72 -5.13 -4.45
CA GLY A 10 31.91 -4.80 -5.25
C GLY A 10 31.70 -3.68 -6.27
N ARG A 11 30.54 -3.00 -6.26
CA ARG A 11 30.25 -1.88 -7.16
C ARG A 11 30.67 -0.55 -6.53
N PRO A 12 31.52 0.26 -7.17
CA PRO A 12 31.89 1.57 -6.63
C PRO A 12 30.76 2.60 -6.78
N ILE A 13 30.67 3.54 -5.84
CA ILE A 13 29.82 4.72 -5.98
C ILE A 13 30.65 5.86 -6.57
N ARG A 14 30.40 6.17 -7.85
CA ARG A 14 31.11 7.24 -8.57
C ARG A 14 30.91 8.59 -7.87
N GLY A 15 31.98 9.37 -7.78
CA GLY A 15 32.00 10.65 -7.05
C GLY A 15 32.28 10.53 -5.55
N THR A 16 32.58 9.33 -5.05
CA THR A 16 32.91 9.09 -3.63
C THR A 16 34.14 8.18 -3.50
N THR A 17 34.62 7.96 -2.27
CA THR A 17 35.70 7.02 -1.95
C THR A 17 35.23 5.55 -1.84
N TYR A 18 33.92 5.29 -1.85
CA TYR A 18 33.37 3.94 -1.68
C TYR A 18 33.61 3.09 -2.94
N LYS A 19 34.49 2.09 -2.81
CA LYS A 19 34.75 1.08 -3.84
C LYS A 19 33.70 -0.03 -3.88
N ASN A 20 32.91 -0.14 -2.81
CA ASN A 20 31.84 -1.10 -2.63
C ASN A 20 30.60 -0.37 -2.09
N GLN A 21 29.51 -0.38 -2.83
CA GLN A 21 28.27 0.34 -2.49
C GLN A 21 27.71 -0.15 -1.15
N LEU A 22 27.90 -1.43 -0.82
CA LEU A 22 27.44 -2.01 0.44
C LEU A 22 28.16 -1.45 1.69
N GLU A 23 29.26 -0.72 1.54
CA GLU A 23 29.97 -0.09 2.66
C GLU A 23 29.50 1.35 2.92
N ALA A 24 28.71 1.93 2.01
CA ALA A 24 28.28 3.31 2.13
C ALA A 24 27.11 3.44 3.13
N PRO A 25 27.18 4.34 4.13
CA PRO A 25 26.08 4.57 5.09
C PRO A 25 24.75 4.91 4.42
N LEU A 26 24.78 5.61 3.28
CA LEU A 26 23.58 5.91 2.48
C LEU A 26 22.85 4.63 2.03
N THR A 27 23.59 3.56 1.74
CA THR A 27 23.01 2.27 1.36
C THR A 27 22.38 1.59 2.56
N HIS A 28 23.01 1.65 3.74
CA HIS A 28 22.43 1.09 4.97
C HIS A 28 21.12 1.77 5.36
N LEU A 29 21.07 3.11 5.31
CA LEU A 29 19.86 3.88 5.59
C LEU A 29 18.73 3.54 4.61
N MET A 30 19.04 3.48 3.31
CA MET A 30 18.06 3.12 2.29
C MET A 30 17.54 1.69 2.45
N LEU A 31 18.41 0.72 2.78
CA LEU A 31 18.01 -0.67 3.03
C LEU A 31 17.04 -0.78 4.21
N ALA A 32 17.30 -0.03 5.29
CA ALA A 32 16.41 0.02 6.44
C ALA A 32 15.04 0.63 6.07
N GLU A 33 15.02 1.72 5.30
CA GLU A 33 13.76 2.34 4.85
C GLU A 33 12.95 1.41 3.94
N VAL A 34 13.60 0.77 2.97
CA VAL A 34 12.96 -0.19 2.05
C VAL A 34 12.40 -1.38 2.84
N HIS A 35 13.15 -1.92 3.79
CA HIS A 35 12.68 -3.00 4.66
C HIS A 35 11.41 -2.57 5.42
N SER A 36 11.47 -1.44 6.11
CA SER A 36 10.34 -0.94 6.91
C SER A 36 9.09 -0.71 6.06
N LYS A 37 9.22 -0.12 4.86
CA LYS A 37 8.08 0.07 3.93
C LYS A 37 7.45 -1.26 3.52
N ILE A 38 8.26 -2.25 3.11
CA ILE A 38 7.77 -3.57 2.68
C ILE A 38 7.14 -4.32 3.86
N GLN A 39 7.78 -4.26 5.02
CA GLN A 39 7.28 -4.93 6.22
C GLN A 39 5.95 -4.32 6.69
N SER A 40 5.84 -3.00 6.72
CA SER A 40 4.58 -2.31 7.07
C SER A 40 3.46 -2.66 6.10
N ALA A 41 3.72 -2.62 4.79
CA ALA A 41 2.73 -3.03 3.79
C ALA A 41 2.29 -4.49 3.99
N THR A 42 3.26 -5.40 4.22
CA THR A 42 2.98 -6.82 4.41
C THR A 42 2.14 -7.08 5.65
N LEU A 43 2.51 -6.49 6.79
CA LEU A 43 1.80 -6.68 8.05
C LEU A 43 0.39 -6.11 8.00
N MET A 44 0.22 -4.90 7.44
CA MET A 44 -1.07 -4.24 7.33
C MET A 44 -2.00 -4.99 6.37
N THR A 45 -1.53 -5.41 5.20
CA THR A 45 -2.34 -6.21 4.27
C THR A 45 -2.74 -7.56 4.86
N ARG A 46 -1.84 -8.23 5.61
CA ARG A 46 -2.18 -9.49 6.31
C ARG A 46 -3.23 -9.29 7.39
N ALA A 47 -3.07 -8.28 8.23
CA ALA A 47 -4.05 -7.97 9.28
C ALA A 47 -5.44 -7.71 8.68
N ASN A 48 -5.52 -6.96 7.57
CA ASN A 48 -6.78 -6.72 6.88
C ASN A 48 -7.38 -7.97 6.26
N ALA A 49 -6.56 -8.85 5.69
CA ALA A 49 -7.03 -10.13 5.17
C ALA A 49 -7.56 -11.03 6.29
N ASP A 50 -6.80 -11.18 7.38
CA ASP A 50 -7.18 -11.99 8.53
C ASP A 50 -8.51 -11.52 9.14
N GLU A 51 -8.69 -10.20 9.31
CA GLU A 51 -9.93 -9.63 9.81
C GLU A 51 -11.09 -9.78 8.82
N THR A 52 -10.84 -9.61 7.52
CA THR A 52 -11.85 -9.87 6.47
C THR A 52 -12.36 -11.31 6.53
N ASP A 53 -11.45 -12.28 6.66
CA ASP A 53 -11.77 -13.71 6.74
C ASP A 53 -12.57 -14.03 8.01
N GLN A 54 -12.20 -13.45 9.14
CA GLN A 54 -12.93 -13.59 10.41
C GLN A 54 -14.36 -13.05 10.31
N LEU A 55 -14.54 -11.85 9.73
CA LEU A 55 -15.87 -11.26 9.52
C LEU A 55 -16.71 -12.10 8.55
N GLY A 56 -16.10 -12.67 7.52
CA GLY A 56 -16.75 -13.61 6.61
C GLY A 56 -17.25 -14.87 7.32
N ALA A 57 -16.44 -15.44 8.21
CA ALA A 57 -16.82 -16.60 9.01
C ALA A 57 -17.98 -16.29 9.97
N LEU A 58 -17.95 -15.13 10.63
CA LEU A 58 -19.03 -14.66 11.51
C LEU A 58 -20.36 -14.48 10.75
N ALA A 59 -20.31 -13.86 9.57
CA ALA A 59 -21.49 -13.71 8.73
C ALA A 59 -22.05 -15.06 8.27
N ALA A 60 -21.19 -16.01 7.87
CA ALA A 60 -21.59 -17.35 7.48
C ALA A 60 -22.21 -18.16 8.63
N ALA A 61 -21.81 -17.88 9.88
CA ALA A 61 -22.39 -18.47 11.08
C ALA A 61 -23.73 -17.84 11.52
N GLY A 62 -24.23 -16.83 10.80
CA GLY A 62 -25.46 -16.11 11.14
C GLY A 62 -25.29 -15.08 12.25
N THR A 63 -24.05 -14.70 12.59
CA THR A 63 -23.73 -13.68 13.59
C THR A 63 -22.86 -12.59 12.95
N PRO A 64 -23.38 -11.85 11.93
CA PRO A 64 -22.59 -10.81 11.27
C PRO A 64 -22.19 -9.71 12.26
N ALA A 65 -21.08 -9.04 11.96
CA ALA A 65 -20.66 -7.87 12.73
C ALA A 65 -21.68 -6.73 12.59
N ASP A 66 -21.60 -5.78 13.52
CA ASP A 66 -22.42 -4.57 13.52
C ASP A 66 -22.24 -3.80 12.18
N PRO A 67 -23.32 -3.22 11.60
CA PRO A 67 -23.23 -2.49 10.34
C PRO A 67 -22.30 -1.25 10.40
N GLU A 68 -22.30 -0.51 11.51
CA GLU A 68 -21.43 0.66 11.69
C GLU A 68 -19.96 0.22 11.77
N TYR A 69 -19.68 -0.87 12.48
CA TYR A 69 -18.37 -1.50 12.46
C TYR A 69 -17.95 -1.90 11.04
N THR A 70 -18.84 -2.56 10.31
CA THR A 70 -18.56 -3.07 8.95
C THR A 70 -18.27 -1.92 7.98
N LEU A 71 -18.99 -0.79 8.12
CA LEU A 71 -18.74 0.41 7.33
C LEU A 71 -17.36 1.00 7.61
N MET A 72 -17.02 1.18 8.89
CA MET A 72 -15.71 1.70 9.32
C MET A 72 -14.56 0.78 8.87
N PHE A 73 -14.72 -0.53 9.09
CA PHE A 73 -13.79 -1.55 8.65
C PHE A 73 -13.55 -1.49 7.14
N SER A 74 -14.62 -1.47 6.35
CA SER A 74 -14.52 -1.48 4.88
C SER A 74 -13.78 -0.25 4.36
N SER A 75 -14.07 0.94 4.90
CA SER A 75 -13.36 2.16 4.53
C SER A 75 -11.88 2.13 4.94
N ARG A 76 -11.58 1.63 6.15
CA ARG A 76 -10.21 1.43 6.65
C ARG A 76 -9.40 0.52 5.73
N VAL A 77 -9.95 -0.64 5.36
CA VAL A 77 -9.27 -1.61 4.48
C VAL A 77 -8.95 -0.99 3.12
N LEU A 78 -9.83 -0.18 2.55
CA LEU A 78 -9.57 0.49 1.26
C LEU A 78 -8.39 1.45 1.36
N VAL A 79 -8.40 2.37 2.33
CA VAL A 79 -7.33 3.37 2.47
C VAL A 79 -5.99 2.71 2.84
N GLU A 80 -6.00 1.71 3.72
CA GLU A 80 -4.80 0.96 4.09
C GLU A 80 -4.25 0.17 2.89
N THR A 81 -5.10 -0.40 2.04
CA THR A 81 -4.66 -1.03 0.79
C THR A 81 -3.94 -0.04 -0.13
N ALA A 82 -4.45 1.20 -0.23
CA ALA A 82 -3.79 2.25 -1.00
C ALA A 82 -2.42 2.65 -0.39
N TYR A 83 -2.32 2.75 0.95
CA TYR A 83 -1.04 2.99 1.63
C TYR A 83 -0.04 1.85 1.43
N ALA A 84 -0.49 0.59 1.50
CA ALA A 84 0.35 -0.57 1.25
C ALA A 84 0.93 -0.54 -0.18
N ALA A 85 0.08 -0.26 -1.19
CA ALA A 85 0.52 -0.09 -2.56
C ALA A 85 1.53 1.06 -2.72
N LYS A 86 1.28 2.21 -2.07
CA LYS A 86 2.21 3.34 -2.05
C LYS A 86 3.56 2.96 -1.44
N TRP A 87 3.60 2.31 -0.28
CA TRP A 87 4.85 1.93 0.37
C TRP A 87 5.65 0.93 -0.46
N CYS A 88 4.99 -0.04 -1.09
CA CYS A 88 5.62 -0.95 -2.05
C CYS A 88 6.23 -0.19 -3.24
N ALA A 89 5.49 0.75 -3.83
CA ALA A 89 5.97 1.55 -4.96
C ALA A 89 7.16 2.46 -4.57
N ASP A 90 7.08 3.12 -3.41
CA ASP A 90 8.18 3.92 -2.87
C ASP A 90 9.43 3.06 -2.62
N ALA A 91 9.26 1.86 -2.04
CA ALA A 91 10.36 0.95 -1.76
C ALA A 91 11.06 0.49 -3.05
N ILE A 92 10.29 0.18 -4.09
CA ILE A 92 10.82 -0.19 -5.41
C ILE A 92 11.52 0.99 -6.07
N GLU A 93 10.97 2.21 -5.96
CA GLU A 93 11.62 3.43 -6.46
C GLU A 93 12.96 3.71 -5.77
N LEU A 94 13.03 3.57 -4.44
CA LEU A 94 14.28 3.74 -3.71
C LEU A 94 15.36 2.78 -4.19
N LEU A 95 15.02 1.50 -4.39
CA LEU A 95 15.93 0.50 -4.96
C LEU A 95 16.34 0.85 -6.39
N GLN A 96 15.38 1.23 -7.25
CA GLN A 96 15.63 1.56 -8.64
C GLN A 96 16.60 2.75 -8.76
N ARG A 97 16.34 3.84 -8.02
CA ARG A 97 17.15 5.06 -8.07
C ARG A 97 18.58 4.82 -7.60
N ASN A 98 18.78 3.89 -6.67
CA ASN A 98 20.10 3.53 -6.15
C ASN A 98 20.83 2.45 -6.97
N SER A 99 20.21 1.89 -8.00
CA SER A 99 20.80 0.81 -8.83
C SER A 99 21.72 1.33 -9.97
N GLY A 100 21.80 2.65 -10.14
CA GLY A 100 22.60 3.32 -11.18
C GLY A 100 22.00 3.23 -12.59
N SER A 101 22.59 3.94 -13.56
CA SER A 101 22.02 4.10 -14.91
C SER A 101 21.68 2.79 -15.63
N THR A 102 22.54 1.78 -15.50
CA THR A 102 22.33 0.43 -16.07
C THR A 102 21.05 -0.26 -15.61
N ALA A 103 20.39 0.22 -14.55
CA ALA A 103 19.12 -0.32 -14.07
C ALA A 103 17.96 -0.14 -15.05
N ILE A 104 18.10 0.76 -16.03
CA ILE A 104 17.09 1.01 -17.06
C ILE A 104 17.13 -0.02 -18.20
N MET A 105 18.19 -0.83 -18.30
CA MET A 105 18.33 -1.81 -19.38
C MET A 105 17.21 -2.84 -19.33
N GLU A 106 16.70 -3.26 -20.48
CA GLU A 106 15.59 -4.23 -20.56
C GLU A 106 15.91 -5.58 -19.89
N SER A 107 17.19 -5.97 -19.91
CA SER A 107 17.70 -7.17 -19.23
C SER A 107 17.67 -7.08 -17.71
N GLU A 108 17.53 -5.88 -17.15
CA GLU A 108 17.43 -5.68 -15.71
C GLU A 108 15.96 -5.71 -15.26
N PRO A 109 15.60 -6.55 -14.27
CA PRO A 109 14.21 -6.70 -13.84
C PRO A 109 13.67 -5.48 -13.08
N ILE A 110 14.55 -4.67 -12.48
CA ILE A 110 14.16 -3.56 -11.59
C ILE A 110 13.41 -2.45 -12.34
N GLN A 111 13.72 -2.18 -13.61
CA GLN A 111 12.95 -1.18 -14.38
C GLN A 111 11.51 -1.62 -14.64
N ARG A 112 11.28 -2.94 -14.81
CA ARG A 112 9.93 -3.48 -14.99
C ARG A 112 9.15 -3.38 -13.69
N ALA A 113 9.72 -3.87 -12.60
CA ALA A 113 9.12 -3.77 -11.28
C ALA A 113 8.77 -2.31 -10.92
N TRP A 114 9.66 -1.36 -11.22
CA TRP A 114 9.41 0.06 -10.98
C TRP A 114 8.25 0.61 -11.81
N ARG A 115 8.20 0.34 -13.12
CA ARG A 115 7.08 0.77 -13.98
C ARG A 115 5.75 0.16 -13.52
N ASP A 116 5.73 -1.13 -13.26
CA ASP A 116 4.51 -1.86 -12.88
C ASP A 116 3.99 -1.37 -11.53
N ALA A 117 4.88 -1.15 -10.55
CA ALA A 117 4.52 -0.61 -9.24
C ALA A 117 4.00 0.84 -9.30
N ARG A 118 4.45 1.63 -10.28
CA ARG A 118 3.87 2.96 -10.51
C ARG A 118 2.48 2.90 -11.12
N VAL A 119 2.25 1.99 -12.07
CA VAL A 119 0.94 1.84 -12.70
C VAL A 119 -0.13 1.47 -11.67
N ILE A 120 0.15 0.54 -10.75
CA ILE A 120 -0.86 0.14 -9.76
C ILE A 120 -1.28 1.30 -8.85
N THR A 121 -0.37 2.21 -8.49
CA THR A 121 -0.70 3.41 -7.69
C THR A 121 -1.56 4.44 -8.42
N LEU A 122 -1.75 4.30 -9.74
CA LEU A 122 -2.63 5.16 -10.55
C LEU A 122 -4.02 4.55 -10.75
N HIS A 123 -4.26 3.33 -10.26
CA HIS A 123 -5.55 2.69 -10.40
C HIS A 123 -6.61 3.41 -9.56
N GLY A 124 -7.78 3.70 -10.14
CA GLY A 124 -8.83 4.48 -9.45
C GLY A 124 -9.30 3.86 -8.12
N ALA A 125 -9.28 2.53 -8.01
CA ALA A 125 -9.59 1.82 -6.76
C ALA A 125 -8.55 2.00 -5.64
N LEU A 126 -7.38 2.58 -5.95
CA LEU A 126 -6.28 2.88 -5.01
C LEU A 126 -5.98 4.37 -4.96
N ASN A 127 -6.94 5.22 -5.35
CA ASN A 127 -6.81 6.67 -5.21
C ASN A 127 -6.69 7.02 -3.72
N LEU A 128 -5.46 7.25 -3.28
CA LEU A 128 -5.13 7.40 -1.88
C LEU A 128 -5.81 8.62 -1.26
N GLU A 129 -5.86 9.73 -1.98
CA GLU A 129 -6.45 10.98 -1.51
C GLU A 129 -7.96 10.82 -1.30
N ALA A 130 -8.67 10.23 -2.26
CA ALA A 130 -10.10 10.00 -2.17
C ALA A 130 -10.45 9.04 -1.02
N LEU A 131 -9.74 7.91 -0.93
CA LEU A 131 -9.96 6.91 0.11
C LEU A 131 -9.61 7.45 1.51
N SER A 132 -8.55 8.26 1.62
CA SER A 132 -8.18 8.92 2.88
C SER A 132 -9.23 9.93 3.32
N ALA A 133 -9.81 10.69 2.37
CA ALA A 133 -10.88 11.63 2.67
C ALA A 133 -12.14 10.90 3.18
N ASP A 134 -12.54 9.79 2.55
CA ASP A 134 -13.68 9.00 2.99
C ASP A 134 -13.48 8.38 4.38
N TYR A 135 -12.31 7.78 4.64
CA TYR A 135 -12.01 7.22 5.96
C TYR A 135 -11.92 8.31 7.03
N GLY A 136 -11.27 9.45 6.71
CA GLY A 136 -11.19 10.60 7.59
C GLY A 136 -12.56 11.18 7.95
N ARG A 137 -13.49 11.19 7.01
CA ARG A 137 -14.87 11.60 7.25
C ARG A 137 -15.57 10.71 8.26
N LEU A 138 -15.43 9.38 8.15
CA LEU A 138 -16.01 8.45 9.12
C LEU A 138 -15.42 8.67 10.52
N MET A 139 -14.10 8.87 10.62
CA MET A 139 -13.45 9.21 11.90
C MET A 139 -13.96 10.54 12.49
N ALA A 140 -14.40 11.47 11.65
CA ALA A 140 -15.02 12.72 12.06
C ALA A 140 -16.54 12.62 12.34
N GLY A 141 -17.12 11.42 12.31
CA GLY A 141 -18.55 11.19 12.53
C GLY A 141 -19.44 11.60 11.34
N MET A 142 -18.88 11.72 10.14
CA MET A 142 -19.61 12.09 8.92
C MET A 142 -19.89 10.89 8.02
N GLN A 143 -21.05 10.88 7.35
CA GLN A 143 -21.46 9.82 6.41
C GLN A 143 -20.62 9.80 5.14
N PRO A 144 -20.02 8.68 4.71
CA PRO A 144 -19.07 8.63 3.59
C PRO A 144 -19.70 9.11 2.28
N HIS A 145 -18.89 9.36 1.26
CA HIS A 145 -19.43 9.72 -0.05
C HIS A 145 -20.36 8.62 -0.60
N SER A 146 -21.52 9.02 -1.11
CA SER A 146 -22.48 8.13 -1.77
C SER A 146 -22.34 8.24 -3.28
N PHE A 147 -21.85 7.18 -3.92
CA PHE A 147 -21.66 7.08 -5.37
C PHE A 147 -21.60 5.61 -5.81
N ALA A 148 -21.94 5.32 -7.06
CA ALA A 148 -21.78 3.99 -7.64
C ALA A 148 -20.37 3.77 -8.21
N GLY A 149 -19.69 2.70 -7.80
CA GLY A 149 -18.31 2.43 -8.17
C GLY A 149 -17.69 1.23 -7.46
N ILE A 150 -16.43 0.93 -7.80
CA ILE A 150 -15.71 -0.24 -7.26
C ILE A 150 -15.33 -0.07 -5.78
N THR A 151 -15.23 1.17 -5.30
CA THR A 151 -14.90 1.53 -3.91
C THR A 151 -16.12 1.94 -3.10
N THR A 152 -17.32 1.68 -3.60
CA THR A 152 -18.57 2.11 -2.95
C THR A 152 -18.78 1.45 -1.58
N LEU A 153 -19.17 2.28 -0.62
CA LEU A 153 -19.43 1.92 0.77
C LEU A 153 -20.93 1.79 1.13
N ASP A 154 -21.83 2.19 0.22
CA ASP A 154 -23.29 2.18 0.45
C ASP A 154 -23.88 0.79 0.76
N ARG A 155 -23.26 -0.28 0.25
CA ARG A 155 -23.59 -1.68 0.55
C ARG A 155 -23.45 -2.07 2.02
N PHE A 156 -22.78 -1.25 2.83
CA PHE A 156 -22.59 -1.45 4.27
C PHE A 156 -23.20 -0.33 5.11
N ALA A 157 -23.77 0.69 4.49
CA ALA A 157 -24.45 1.74 5.24
C ALA A 157 -25.67 1.11 5.95
N PRO A 158 -25.89 1.41 7.24
CA PRO A 158 -27.16 1.06 7.87
C PRO A 158 -28.28 1.66 7.03
N ALA A 159 -29.38 0.90 6.85
CA ALA A 159 -30.53 1.37 6.10
C ALA A 159 -30.88 2.78 6.55
N SER A 160 -30.97 3.72 5.60
CA SER A 160 -31.33 5.09 5.94
C SER A 160 -32.60 5.04 6.78
N VAL A 161 -32.56 5.70 7.94
CA VAL A 161 -33.78 6.04 8.66
C VAL A 161 -34.57 6.87 7.66
N SER A 162 -35.56 6.23 7.03
CA SER A 162 -36.45 6.85 6.07
C SER A 162 -36.92 8.17 6.65
N GLU A 163 -36.85 9.23 5.85
CA GLU A 163 -37.57 10.47 6.08
C GLU A 163 -39.02 10.12 6.45
N VAL A 164 -39.31 10.13 7.75
CA VAL A 164 -40.67 10.20 8.26
C VAL A 164 -40.98 11.69 8.34
N SER A 165 -41.52 12.23 7.24
CA SER A 165 -42.27 13.48 7.22
C SER A 165 -43.42 13.37 6.24
#